data_AF-A0A6P2WW77-F1
#
_entry.id   AF-A0A6P2WW77-F1
#
_cell.length_a   1.000
_cell.length_b   1.000
_cell.length_c   1.000
_cell.angle_alpha   90.00
_cell.angle_beta   90.00
_cell.angle_gamma   90.00
#
_symmetry.space_group_name_H-M   'P 1'
#
loop_
_entity.id
_entity.type
_entity.pdbx_description
1 polymer ?
#
loop_
_entity_poly.entity_id
_entity_poly.type
_entity_poly.pdbx_seq_one_letter_code
_entity_poly.pdbx_strand_id
1 'polypeptide(L)' 'MAAKEVSKKKYLKILNKRLRAEPAAPEGASFVFFPVGAKAKNATGVVSGDTRSKRELAVMAAVQRKAAEEFVVAGA' A
#
# COMPACT_ATOMS: atom_id res chain seq x y z
N MET A 1 -11.58 -14.88 -7.96
CA MET A 1 -11.18 -15.18 -6.57
C MET A 1 -11.88 -14.17 -5.67
N ALA A 2 -12.52 -14.61 -4.59
CA ALA A 2 -13.17 -13.69 -3.64
C ALA A 2 -12.08 -12.85 -2.95
N ALA A 3 -12.23 -11.52 -2.97
CA ALA A 3 -11.28 -10.63 -2.33
C ALA A 3 -11.33 -10.83 -0.80
N LYS A 4 -10.16 -10.99 -0.17
CA LYS A 4 -10.02 -11.29 1.25
C LYS A 4 -10.12 -10.01 2.08
N GLU A 5 -11.01 -10.01 3.06
CA GLU A 5 -11.09 -8.88 4.00
C GLU A 5 -9.88 -8.84 4.93
N VAL A 6 -9.26 -7.67 5.03
CA VAL A 6 -8.10 -7.43 5.89
C VAL A 6 -8.23 -6.08 6.59
N SER A 7 -7.69 -5.97 7.80
CA SER A 7 -7.63 -4.67 8.49
C SER A 7 -6.67 -3.70 7.82
N LYS A 8 -6.89 -2.38 7.99
CA LYS A 8 -6.00 -1.30 7.49
C LYS A 8 -4.51 -1.58 7.78
N LYS A 9 -4.18 -2.06 8.98
CA LYS A 9 -2.81 -2.43 9.40
C LYS A 9 -2.26 -3.64 8.63
N LYS A 10 -3.08 -4.66 8.41
CA LYS A 10 -2.68 -5.86 7.67
C LYS A 10 -2.51 -5.55 6.18
N TYR A 11 -3.40 -4.73 5.62
CA TYR A 11 -3.29 -4.23 4.24
C TYR A 11 -1.99 -3.46 4.00
N LEU A 12 -1.64 -2.51 4.87
CA LEU A 12 -0.38 -1.76 4.78
C LEU A 12 0.86 -2.67 4.80
N LYS A 13 0.84 -3.72 5.65
CA LYS A 13 1.93 -4.71 5.70
C LYS A 13 2.04 -5.51 4.41
N ILE A 14 0.90 -5.92 3.82
CA ILE A 14 0.87 -6.66 2.56
C ILE A 14 1.45 -5.80 1.43
N LEU A 15 1.01 -4.54 1.33
CA LEU A 15 1.52 -3.60 0.34
C LEU A 15 3.04 -3.42 0.43
N ASN A 16 3.57 -3.16 1.63
CA ASN A 16 5.01 -3.01 1.83
C ASN A 16 5.78 -4.32 1.55
N LYS A 17 5.21 -5.48 1.89
CA LYS A 17 5.83 -6.78 1.58
C LYS A 17 5.90 -7.01 0.06
N ARG A 18 4.83 -6.69 -0.67
CA ARG A 18 4.79 -6.80 -2.14
C ARG A 18 5.74 -5.82 -2.81
N LEU A 19 5.78 -4.58 -2.31
CA LEU A 19 6.69 -3.55 -2.82
C LEU A 19 8.15 -3.98 -2.67
N ARG A 20 8.53 -4.54 -1.52
CA ARG A 20 9.89 -5.09 -1.31
C ARG A 20 10.21 -6.31 -2.16
N ALA A 21 9.20 -7.07 -2.57
CA ALA A 21 9.36 -8.24 -3.43
C ALA A 21 9.36 -7.88 -4.92
N GLU A 22 8.99 -6.66 -5.28
CA GLU A 22 8.94 -6.19 -6.66
C GLU A 22 10.34 -5.68 -7.06
N PRO A 23 11.05 -6.34 -8.00
CA PRO A 23 12.42 -5.96 -8.38
C PRO A 23 12.49 -4.59 -9.07
N ALA A 24 11.37 -4.12 -9.63
CA ALA A 24 11.26 -2.78 -10.20
C ALA A 24 10.89 -1.71 -9.15
N ALA A 25 10.73 -2.08 -7.88
CA ALA A 25 10.42 -1.12 -6.83
C ALA A 25 11.64 -0.25 -6.49
N PRO A 26 11.39 1.01 -6.12
CA PRO A 26 12.46 1.91 -5.67
C PRO A 26 13.11 1.38 -4.40
N GLU A 27 14.41 1.60 -4.26
CA GLU A 27 15.11 1.31 -3.02
C GLU A 27 14.61 2.24 -1.90
N GLY A 28 14.36 1.70 -0.71
CA GLY A 28 13.74 2.46 0.39
C GLY A 28 12.23 2.70 0.22
N ALA A 29 11.61 2.13 -0.81
CA ALA A 29 10.21 2.38 -1.07
C ALA A 29 9.27 1.84 0.00
N SER A 30 8.44 2.72 0.58
CA SER A 30 7.40 2.33 1.53
C SER A 30 6.05 2.99 1.27
N PHE A 31 5.01 2.25 1.61
CA PHE A 31 3.65 2.75 1.77
C PHE A 31 3.42 3.15 3.23
N VAL A 32 2.74 4.26 3.43
CA VAL A 32 2.36 4.81 4.75
C VAL A 32 0.87 5.15 4.78
N PHE A 33 0.29 5.26 5.98
CA PHE A 33 -1.08 5.73 6.11
C PHE A 33 -1.23 7.20 5.72
N PHE A 34 -2.38 7.55 5.16
CA PHE A 34 -2.79 8.92 4.88
C PHE A 34 -3.88 9.37 5.87
N PRO A 35 -3.80 10.59 6.45
CA PRO A 35 -2.69 11.54 6.35
C PRO A 35 -1.38 10.97 6.90
N VAL A 36 -0.23 11.43 6.39
CA VAL A 36 1.09 10.90 6.78
C VAL A 36 1.26 10.98 8.30
N GLY A 37 1.60 9.86 8.93
CA GLY A 37 1.70 9.74 10.39
C GLY A 37 0.40 9.29 11.08
N ALA A 38 -0.71 9.16 10.34
CA ALA A 38 -1.95 8.60 10.90
C ALA A 38 -1.75 7.15 11.35
N LYS A 39 -2.37 6.82 12.48
CA LYS A 39 -2.51 5.43 12.92
C LYS A 39 -3.62 4.77 12.10
N ALA A 40 -3.57 3.45 11.97
CA ALA A 40 -4.54 2.67 11.19
C ALA A 40 -6.02 3.05 11.48
N LYS A 41 -6.37 3.37 12.73
CA LYS A 41 -7.73 3.80 13.12
C LYS A 41 -8.19 5.13 12.51
N ASN A 42 -7.26 6.07 12.29
CA ASN A 42 -7.54 7.42 11.78
C ASN A 42 -7.11 7.58 10.32
N ALA A 43 -6.55 6.51 9.73
CA ALA A 43 -6.11 6.52 8.36
C ALA A 43 -7.33 6.45 7.43
N THR A 44 -7.40 7.40 6.50
CA THR A 44 -8.40 7.43 5.43
C THR A 44 -7.91 6.67 4.20
N GLY A 45 -6.61 6.38 4.11
CA GLY A 45 -6.03 5.61 3.02
C GLY A 45 -4.57 5.26 3.26
N VAL A 46 -3.92 4.82 2.18
CA VAL A 46 -2.49 4.51 2.14
C VAL A 46 -1.88 5.24 0.94
N VAL A 47 -0.74 5.90 1.14
CA VAL A 47 0.00 6.68 0.14
C VAL A 47 1.48 6.30 0.14
N SER A 48 2.25 6.81 -0.82
CA SER A 48 3.70 6.70 -0.84
C SER A 48 4.34 7.56 0.25
N GLY A 49 5.29 6.99 1.01
CA GLY A 49 5.95 7.69 2.11
C GLY A 49 6.83 8.89 1.72
N ASP A 50 7.37 8.89 0.49
CA ASP A 50 8.32 9.89 0.01
C ASP A 50 7.92 10.45 -1.36
N THR A 51 8.49 11.60 -1.72
CA THR A 51 8.45 12.15 -3.09
C THR A 51 9.21 11.21 -4.02
N ARG A 52 8.47 10.59 -4.93
CA ARG A 52 8.97 9.61 -5.90
C ARG A 52 8.82 10.12 -7.32
N SER A 53 9.70 9.70 -8.21
CA SER A 53 9.58 9.97 -9.64
C SER A 53 8.34 9.29 -10.24
N LYS A 54 7.88 9.77 -11.40
CA LYS A 54 6.66 9.24 -12.06
C LYS A 54 6.69 7.73 -12.30
N ARG A 55 7.87 7.18 -12.62
CA ARG A 55 8.06 5.74 -12.87
C ARG A 55 7.85 4.92 -11.60
N GLU A 56 8.36 5.41 -10.49
CA GLU A 56 8.27 4.77 -9.18
C GLU A 56 6.84 4.80 -8.64
N LEU A 57 6.12 5.90 -8.85
CA LEU A 57 4.69 6.01 -8.54
C LEU A 57 3.86 5.01 -9.36
N ALA A 58 4.22 4.76 -10.63
CA ALA A 58 3.54 3.77 -11.46
C ALA A 58 3.72 2.33 -10.92
N VAL A 59 4.92 1.99 -10.43
CA VAL A 59 5.17 0.68 -9.80
C VAL A 59 4.34 0.54 -8.51
N MET A 60 4.31 1.58 -7.68
CA MET A 60 3.49 1.57 -6.47
C MET A 60 1.99 1.44 -6.79
N ALA A 61 1.50 2.16 -7.80
CA ALA A 61 0.11 2.05 -8.25
C ALA A 61 -0.23 0.63 -8.75
N ALA A 62 0.70 -0.02 -9.48
CA ALA A 62 0.53 -1.40 -9.91
C ALA A 62 0.47 -2.38 -8.73
N VAL A 63 1.34 -2.21 -7.73
CA VAL A 63 1.32 -3.01 -6.50
C VAL A 63 0.01 -2.82 -5.73
N GLN A 64 -0.48 -1.59 -5.63
CA GLN A 64 -1.74 -1.27 -4.98
C GLN A 64 -2.95 -1.87 -5.71
N ARG A 65 -2.98 -1.78 -7.05
CA ARG A 65 -4.02 -2.39 -7.88
C ARG A 65 -4.08 -3.90 -7.70
N LYS A 66 -2.94 -4.59 -7.81
CA LYS A 66 -2.85 -6.04 -7.56
C LYS A 66 -3.28 -6.42 -6.14
N ALA A 67 -3.01 -5.57 -5.15
CA ALA A 67 -3.45 -5.80 -3.78
C ALA A 67 -4.95 -5.55 -3.60
N ALA A 68 -5.53 -4.54 -4.24
CA ALA A 68 -6.96 -4.24 -4.18
C ALA A 68 -7.83 -5.30 -4.89
N GLU A 69 -7.29 -5.97 -5.90
CA GLU A 69 -7.95 -7.12 -6.56
C GLU A 69 -8.05 -8.35 -5.64
N GLU A 70 -7.11 -8.50 -4.71
CA GLU A 70 -7.04 -9.67 -3.82
C GLU A 70 -7.52 -9.38 -2.39
N PHE A 71 -7.47 -8.12 -1.95
CA PHE A 71 -7.76 -7.72 -0.58
C PHE A 71 -8.70 -6.52 -0.53
N VAL A 72 -9.76 -6.64 0.27
CA VAL A 72 -10.64 -5.53 0.64
C VAL A 72 -10.28 -5.07 2.04
N VAL A 73 -10.16 -3.75 2.22
CA VAL A 73 -9.91 -3.18 3.54
C VAL A 73 -11.24 -3.07 4.27
N ALA A 74 -11.47 -3.97 5.24
CA ALA A 74 -12.64 -3.96 6.10
C ALA A 74 -12.30 -3.39 7.48
N GLY A 75 -13.21 -2.59 8.04
CA GLY A 75 -13.03 -1.87 9.30
C GLY A 75 -12.81 -0.37 9.07
N ALA A 76 -13.93 0.37 9.00
CA ALA A 76 -13.96 1.82 9.06
C ALA A 76 -13.45 2.29 10.42
#